data_AF-A0A2H1FCT0-F1
#
_entry.id   AF-A0A2H1FCT0-F1
#
_cell.length_a   1.000
_cell.length_b   1.000
_cell.length_c   1.000
_cell.angle_alpha   90.00
_cell.angle_beta   90.00
_cell.angle_gamma   90.00
#
_symmetry.space_group_name_H-M   'P 1'
#
loop_
_entity.id
_entity.type
_entity.pdbx_description
1 polymer ?
#
loop_
_entity_poly.entity_id
_entity_poly.type
_entity_poly.pdbx_seq_one_letter_code
_entity_poly.pdbx_strand_id
1 'polypeptide(L)'
;MVDLSITHYVLLVAHLIVGFILVLFAAKAFKKTKYLPMLLLVIGFTLLVVGETVIEEAFSFLNDENLQKIIEESFEIAGFITLIWAVKKS
;
A
#
# COMPACT_ATOMS: atom_id res chain seq x y z
N MET A 1 -31.00 7.09 -0.60
CA MET A 1 -29.95 6.15 -0.15
C MET A 1 -29.11 5.83 -1.37
N VAL A 2 -28.16 6.71 -1.70
CA VAL A 2 -27.21 6.46 -2.79
C VAL A 2 -26.07 5.65 -2.18
N ASP A 3 -26.09 4.36 -2.47
CA ASP A 3 -25.00 3.38 -2.51
C ASP A 3 -23.77 3.59 -1.60
N LEU A 4 -23.85 3.04 -0.37
CA LEU A 4 -22.67 2.74 0.46
C LEU A 4 -21.64 1.85 -0.28
N SER A 5 -22.11 0.98 -1.19
CA SER A 5 -21.30 0.13 -2.05
C SER A 5 -20.46 0.93 -3.05
N ILE A 6 -21.08 1.87 -3.79
CA ILE A 6 -20.37 2.69 -4.79
C ILE A 6 -19.29 3.52 -4.12
N THR A 7 -19.56 4.11 -2.94
CA THR A 7 -18.53 4.87 -2.22
C THR A 7 -17.33 4.03 -1.80
N HIS A 8 -17.56 2.78 -1.37
CA HIS A 8 -16.49 1.86 -1.00
C HIS A 8 -15.61 1.51 -2.21
N TYR A 9 -16.22 1.10 -3.32
CA TYR A 9 -15.46 0.80 -4.54
C TYR A 9 -14.72 2.00 -5.11
N VAL A 10 -15.30 3.20 -5.03
CA VAL A 10 -14.62 4.44 -5.47
C VAL A 10 -13.40 4.73 -4.61
N LEU A 11 -13.50 4.57 -3.29
CA LEU A 11 -12.37 4.74 -2.37
C LEU A 11 -11.26 3.72 -2.64
N LEU A 12 -11.62 2.47 -2.88
CA LEU A 12 -10.66 1.42 -3.22
C LEU A 12 -9.92 1.73 -4.52
N VAL A 13 -10.65 2.09 -5.58
CA VAL A 13 -10.05 2.47 -6.87
C VAL A 13 -9.15 3.70 -6.71
N ALA A 14 -9.57 4.70 -5.92
CA ALA A 14 -8.76 5.87 -5.64
C ALA A 14 -7.46 5.51 -4.91
N HIS A 15 -7.52 4.68 -3.86
CA HIS A 15 -6.35 4.19 -3.14
C HIS A 15 -5.38 3.44 -4.06
N LEU A 16 -5.90 2.54 -4.89
CA LEU A 16 -5.09 1.78 -5.83
C LEU A 16 -4.39 2.70 -6.84
N ILE A 17 -5.12 3.65 -7.44
CA ILE A 17 -4.56 4.58 -8.43
C ILE A 17 -3.50 5.47 -7.79
N VAL A 18 -3.83 6.14 -6.67
CA VAL A 18 -2.92 7.06 -6.00
C VAL A 18 -1.69 6.33 -5.50
N GLY A 19 -1.89 5.18 -4.86
CA GLY A 19 -0.81 4.33 -4.38
C GLY A 19 0.11 3.86 -5.52
N PHE A 20 -0.45 3.41 -6.63
CA PHE A 20 0.35 3.01 -7.80
C PHE A 20 1.14 4.18 -8.40
N ILE A 21 0.55 5.38 -8.46
CA ILE A 21 1.26 6.59 -8.90
C ILE A 21 2.46 6.88 -7.99
N LEU A 22 2.30 6.77 -6.67
CA LEU A 22 3.40 6.98 -5.71
C LEU A 22 4.52 5.95 -5.91
N VAL A 23 4.17 4.68 -6.08
CA VAL A 23 5.14 3.62 -6.39
C VAL A 23 5.88 3.91 -7.70
N LEU A 24 5.17 4.31 -8.76
CA LEU A 24 5.77 4.63 -10.05
C LEU A 24 6.72 5.83 -9.97
N PHE A 25 6.36 6.88 -9.23
CA PHE A 25 7.22 8.04 -9.05
C PHE A 25 8.47 7.69 -8.26
N ALA A 26 8.34 6.96 -7.14
CA ALA A 26 9.49 6.49 -6.37
C ALA A 26 10.39 5.58 -7.21
N ALA A 27 9.82 4.68 -8.03
CA ALA A 27 10.56 3.76 -8.88
C ALA A 27 11.29 4.50 -10.01
N LYS A 28 10.64 5.48 -10.63
CA LYS A 28 11.25 6.34 -11.66
C LYS A 28 12.39 7.17 -11.07
N ALA A 29 12.21 7.72 -9.87
CA ALA A 29 13.24 8.45 -9.15
C ALA A 29 14.43 7.53 -8.83
N PHE A 30 14.19 6.35 -8.26
CA PHE A 30 15.24 5.37 -7.97
C PHE A 30 15.99 4.94 -9.23
N LYS A 31 15.29 4.69 -10.34
CA LYS A 31 15.93 4.32 -11.60
C LYS A 31 16.92 5.39 -12.08
N LYS A 32 16.60 6.67 -11.87
CA LYS A 32 17.42 7.81 -12.29
C LYS A 32 18.58 8.10 -11.32
N THR A 33 18.33 8.08 -10.01
CA THR A 33 19.30 8.54 -9.00
C THR A 33 20.09 7.41 -8.36
N LYS A 34 19.56 6.17 -8.41
CA LYS A 34 20.05 5.01 -7.63
C LYS A 34 20.13 5.28 -6.12
N TYR A 35 19.39 6.27 -5.65
CA TYR A 35 19.40 6.69 -4.26
C TYR A 35 18.58 5.73 -3.41
N LEU A 36 19.24 5.07 -2.46
CA LEU A 36 18.65 3.98 -1.68
C LEU A 36 17.34 4.35 -0.95
N PRO A 37 17.18 5.56 -0.36
CA PRO A 37 15.89 6.00 0.18
C PRO A 37 14.72 5.92 -0.81
N MET A 38 14.96 6.18 -2.10
CA MET A 38 13.89 6.08 -3.11
C MET A 38 13.44 4.63 -3.32
N LEU A 39 14.35 3.65 -3.20
CA LEU A 39 13.98 2.23 -3.24
C LEU A 39 13.14 1.84 -2.01
N LEU A 40 13.49 2.38 -0.83
CA LEU A 40 12.70 2.16 0.38
C LEU A 40 11.29 2.75 0.24
N LEU A 41 11.15 3.92 -0.40
CA LEU A 41 9.83 4.47 -0.72
C LEU A 41 9.02 3.57 -1.66
N VAL A 42 9.65 2.98 -2.69
CA VAL A 42 8.99 2.00 -3.57
C VAL A 42 8.44 0.83 -2.75
N ILE A 43 9.28 0.25 -1.90
CA ILE A 43 8.91 -0.92 -1.08
C ILE A 43 7.81 -0.54 -0.09
N GLY A 44 7.95 0.58 0.62
CA GLY A 44 7.00 1.05 1.61
C GLY A 44 5.62 1.32 1.00
N PHE A 45 5.55 2.10 -0.09
CA PHE A 45 4.27 2.36 -0.76
C PHE A 45 3.67 1.09 -1.39
N THR A 46 4.49 0.16 -1.88
CA THR A 46 3.97 -1.12 -2.40
C THR A 46 3.34 -1.94 -1.29
N LEU A 47 3.96 -2.03 -0.11
CA LEU A 47 3.40 -2.74 1.05
C LEU A 47 2.06 -2.15 1.48
N LEU A 48 1.96 -0.82 1.56
CA LEU A 48 0.71 -0.13 1.91
C LEU A 48 -0.40 -0.42 0.90
N VAL A 49 -0.12 -0.31 -0.40
CA VAL A 49 -1.12 -0.56 -1.45
C VAL A 49 -1.56 -2.02 -1.46
N VAL A 50 -0.61 -2.96 -1.36
CA VAL A 50 -0.93 -4.39 -1.35
C VAL A 50 -1.73 -4.76 -0.10
N GLY A 51 -1.36 -4.26 1.08
CA GLY A 51 -2.12 -4.44 2.31
C GLY A 51 -3.57 -3.98 2.15
N GLU A 52 -3.75 -2.68 1.89
CA GLU A 52 -5.09 -2.06 1.82
C GLU A 52 -5.95 -2.61 0.69
N THR A 53 -5.39 -2.94 -0.48
CA THR A 53 -6.22 -3.26 -1.66
C THR A 53 -6.26 -4.74 -2.00
N VAL A 54 -5.13 -5.44 -1.88
CA VAL A 54 -5.02 -6.83 -2.32
C VAL A 54 -5.30 -7.78 -1.17
N ILE A 55 -4.81 -7.49 0.04
CA ILE A 55 -5.07 -8.36 1.20
C ILE A 55 -6.54 -8.24 1.62
N GLU A 56 -7.09 -7.03 1.67
CA GLU A 56 -8.50 -6.80 2.04
C GLU A 56 -9.47 -7.50 1.06
N GLU A 57 -9.26 -7.39 -0.25
CA GLU A 57 -10.19 -7.99 -1.23
C GLU A 57 -9.87 -9.44 -1.59
N ALA A 58 -8.60 -9.78 -1.84
CA ALA A 58 -8.23 -11.10 -2.38
C ALA A 58 -8.21 -12.19 -1.30
N PHE A 59 -8.16 -11.84 -0.02
CA PHE A 59 -8.24 -12.81 1.08
C PHE A 59 -9.61 -12.86 1.76
N SER A 60 -10.61 -12.17 1.22
CA SER A 60 -12.02 -12.31 1.65
C SER A 60 -12.56 -13.75 1.56
N PHE A 61 -11.86 -14.64 0.83
CA PHE A 61 -12.16 -16.08 0.76
C PHE A 61 -11.61 -16.89 1.94
N LEU A 62 -10.73 -16.32 2.76
CA LEU A 62 -10.35 -16.93 4.03
C LEU A 62 -11.53 -16.80 4.99
N ASN A 63 -12.05 -17.93 5.49
CA ASN A 63 -13.16 -17.97 6.47
C ASN A 63 -12.79 -17.43 7.86
N ASP A 64 -11.72 -16.63 8.00
CA ASP A 64 -11.24 -16.08 9.26
C ASP A 64 -10.92 -14.60 9.10
N GLU A 65 -11.92 -13.77 9.40
CA GLU A 65 -11.83 -12.30 9.35
C GLU A 65 -10.73 -11.75 10.29
N ASN A 66 -10.47 -12.41 11.42
CA ASN A 66 -9.43 -11.98 12.35
C ASN A 66 -8.04 -12.18 11.76
N LEU A 67 -7.79 -13.35 11.16
CA LEU A 67 -6.50 -13.61 10.51
C LEU A 67 -6.28 -12.68 9.33
N GLN A 68 -7.31 -12.43 8.52
CA GLN A 68 -7.22 -11.49 7.41
C GLN A 68 -6.80 -10.09 7.89
N LYS A 69 -7.49 -9.57 8.91
CA LYS A 69 -7.22 -8.26 9.48
C LYS A 69 -5.80 -8.16 10.07
N ILE A 70 -5.34 -9.19 10.78
CA ILE A 70 -3.96 -9.23 11.30
C ILE A 70 -2.93 -9.14 10.18
N ILE A 71 -3.16 -9.84 9.06
CA ILE A 71 -2.24 -9.82 7.91
C ILE A 71 -2.24 -8.42 7.28
N GLU A 72 -3.42 -7.84 7.04
CA GLU A 72 -3.58 -6.50 6.48
C GLU A 72 -2.84 -5.44 7.32
N GLU A 73 -3.13 -5.38 8.63
CA GLU A 73 -2.47 -4.46 9.56
C GLU A 73 -0.95 -4.67 9.61
N SER A 74 -0.49 -5.93 9.48
CA SER A 74 0.95 -6.24 9.44
C SER A 74 1.64 -5.66 8.20
N PHE A 75 1.00 -5.72 7.03
CA PHE A 75 1.50 -5.11 5.80
C PHE A 75 1.54 -3.59 5.93
N GLU A 76 0.50 -2.99 6.52
CA GLU A 76 0.41 -1.55 6.76
C GLU A 76 1.56 -1.06 7.67
N ILE A 77 1.74 -1.70 8.83
CA ILE A 77 2.80 -1.37 9.78
C ILE A 77 4.19 -1.55 9.15
N ALA A 78 4.41 -2.65 8.41
CA ALA A 78 5.68 -2.87 7.71
C ALA A 78 5.94 -1.79 6.64
N GLY A 79 4.90 -1.35 5.94
CA GLY A 79 4.94 -0.23 5.00
C GLY A 79 5.38 1.05 5.68
N PHE A 80 4.73 1.44 6.79
CA PHE A 80 5.09 2.64 7.54
C PHE A 80 6.50 2.60 8.11
N ILE A 81 6.93 1.47 8.70
CA ILE A 81 8.31 1.30 9.20
C ILE A 81 9.31 1.55 8.06
N THR A 82 9.04 1.00 6.88
CA THR A 82 9.89 1.16 5.70
C THR A 82 9.95 2.62 5.23
N LEU A 83 8.81 3.33 5.23
CA LEU A 83 8.75 4.76 4.89
C LEU A 83 9.52 5.62 5.90
N ILE A 84 9.35 5.37 7.20
CA ILE A 84 10.10 6.05 8.26
C ILE A 84 11.61 5.81 8.06
N TRP A 85 12.00 4.59 7.72
CA TRP A 85 13.39 4.27 7.48
C TRP A 85 13.94 4.95 6.22
N ALA A 86 13.13 5.09 5.17
CA ALA A 86 13.47 5.87 3.98
C ALA A 86 13.79 7.32 4.35
N VAL A 87 12.94 7.96 5.16
CA VAL A 87 13.15 9.34 5.62
C VAL A 87 14.39 9.46 6.49
N LYS A 88 14.59 8.55 7.45
CA LYS A 88 15.77 8.56 8.33
C LYS A 88 17.09 8.42 7.58
N LYS A 89 17.09 7.73 6.43
CA LYS A 89 18.28 7.48 5.61
C LYS A 89 18.47 8.51 4.49
N SER A 90 17.52 9.43 4.33
CA SER A 90 17.59 10.54 3.38
C SER A 90 18.40 11.70 3.94
#